data_AF-A0A2V9XS54-F1
#
_entry.id   AF-A0A2V9XS54-F1
#
_cell.length_a   1.000
_cell.length_b   1.000
_cell.length_c   1.000
_cell.angle_alpha   90.00
_cell.angle_beta   90.00
_cell.angle_gamma   90.00
#
_symmetry.space_group_name_H-M   'P 1'
#
loop_
_entity.id
_entity.type
_entity.pdbx_description
1 polymer ?
#
loop_
_entity_poly.entity_id
_entity_poly.type
_entity_poly.pdbx_seq_one_letter_code
_entity_poly.pdbx_strand_id
1 'polypeptide(L)' 'MLDQSLAGGTKSGYRFVGGNPSGGWNTTYVVGAAPEVFDRTGKRMFCSTDKNVLRTDLNPSGSTIPPEAEQCAGFGALR' A
#
# COMPACT_ATOMS: atom_id res chain seq x y z
N MET A 1 11.14 22.17 0.60
CA MET A 1 10.48 21.53 1.75
C MET A 1 9.43 20.58 1.19
N LEU A 2 9.48 19.28 1.54
CA LEU A 2 8.40 18.35 1.21
C LEU A 2 7.24 18.63 2.18
N ASP A 3 6.06 18.90 1.64
CA ASP A 3 4.84 19.17 2.40
C ASP A 3 4.50 17.96 3.32
N GLN A 4 3.98 18.22 4.53
CA GLN A 4 3.53 17.19 5.47
C GLN A 4 2.42 16.30 4.89
N SER A 5 1.67 16.78 3.90
CA SER A 5 0.76 15.95 3.09
C SER A 5 1.52 14.87 2.29
N LEU A 6 2.69 15.21 1.74
CA LEU A 6 3.56 14.27 1.04
C LEU A 6 4.32 13.36 2.02
N ALA A 7 4.71 13.88 3.18
CA ALA A 7 5.47 13.15 4.20
C ALA A 7 4.60 12.24 5.10
N GLY A 8 3.34 12.60 5.31
CA GLY A 8 2.41 11.85 6.15
C GLY A 8 1.92 10.56 5.50
N GLY A 9 2.10 10.44 4.17
CA GLY A 9 1.66 9.28 3.42
C GLY A 9 0.15 9.06 3.51
N THR A 10 -0.67 10.06 3.84
CA THR A 10 -2.12 9.87 3.98
C THR A 10 -2.85 10.62 2.87
N LYS A 11 -3.73 9.93 2.14
CA LYS A 11 -4.57 10.52 1.10
C LYS A 11 -5.89 9.78 1.00
N SER A 12 -6.99 10.51 0.86
CA SER A 12 -8.34 9.94 0.69
C SER A 12 -8.72 8.91 1.76
N GLY A 13 -8.25 9.09 3.00
CA GLY A 13 -8.52 8.17 4.11
C GLY A 13 -7.69 6.88 4.09
N TYR A 14 -6.64 6.82 3.27
CA TYR A 14 -5.67 5.73 3.22
C TYR A 14 -4.29 6.21 3.61
N ARG A 15 -3.57 5.40 4.38
CA ARG A 15 -2.15 5.53 4.62
C ARG A 15 -1.38 4.75 3.57
N PHE A 16 -0.30 5.32 3.08
CA PHE A 16 0.58 4.83 2.05
C PHE A 16 1.98 4.72 2.62
N VAL A 17 2.65 3.60 2.35
CA VAL A 17 4.10 3.47 2.53
C VAL A 17 4.70 2.97 1.25
N GLY A 18 5.84 3.57 0.88
CA GLY A 18 6.67 3.16 -0.23
C GLY A 18 7.99 2.61 0.29
N GLY A 19 8.51 1.60 -0.40
CA GLY A 19 9.82 1.05 -0.10
C GLY A 19 10.39 0.30 -1.29
N ASN A 20 11.70 0.04 -1.25
CA ASN A 20 12.31 -0.92 -2.15
C ASN A 20 12.13 -2.32 -1.55
N PRO A 21 11.80 -3.35 -2.36
CA PRO A 21 11.94 -4.72 -1.90
C PRO A 21 13.40 -4.92 -1.48
N SER A 22 13.62 -5.47 -0.29
CA SER A 22 14.96 -5.54 0.32
C SER A 22 16.00 -6.13 -0.65
N GLY A 23 17.11 -5.40 -0.88
CA GLY A 23 18.21 -5.82 -1.76
C GLY A 23 18.01 -5.64 -3.28
N GLY A 24 16.92 -4.99 -3.72
CA GLY A 24 16.65 -4.74 -5.13
C GLY A 24 17.43 -3.56 -5.75
N TRP A 25 17.72 -3.67 -7.06
CA TRP A 25 18.16 -2.54 -7.88
C TRP A 25 17.16 -1.38 -7.77
N ASN A 26 17.62 -0.14 -7.97
CA ASN A 26 16.80 1.09 -7.86
C ASN A 26 15.60 1.17 -8.83
N THR A 27 15.37 0.10 -9.62
CA THR A 27 14.26 -0.08 -10.55
C THR A 27 13.06 -0.81 -9.94
N THR A 28 13.19 -1.38 -8.73
CA THR A 28 12.10 -2.08 -8.06
C THR A 28 11.49 -1.22 -6.97
N TYR A 29 10.16 -1.20 -6.90
CA TYR A 29 9.43 -0.50 -5.86
C TYR A 29 8.20 -1.30 -5.43
N VAL A 30 7.80 -1.10 -4.18
CA VAL A 30 6.46 -1.44 -3.70
C VAL A 30 5.84 -0.20 -3.06
N VAL A 31 4.56 0.02 -3.33
CA VAL A 31 3.74 0.99 -2.61
C VAL A 31 2.54 0.24 -2.05
N GLY A 32 2.43 0.20 -0.72
CA GLY A 32 1.29 -0.37 0.00
C GLY A 32 0.33 0.71 0.47
N ALA A 33 -0.96 0.41 0.51
CA ALA A 33 -1.98 1.27 1.09
C ALA A 33 -2.96 0.50 1.99
N ALA A 34 -3.27 1.05 3.16
CA ALA A 34 -4.30 0.56 4.08
C ALA A 34 -5.20 1.71 4.54
N PRO A 35 -6.46 1.44 4.93
CA PRO A 35 -7.35 2.48 5.44
C PRO A 35 -6.81 3.05 6.75
N GLU A 36 -6.92 4.36 6.92
CA GLU A 36 -6.58 5.04 8.17
C GLU A 36 -7.46 4.54 9.34
N VAL A 37 -8.74 4.29 9.08
CA VAL A 37 -9.67 3.65 10.00
C VAL A 37 -10.45 2.57 9.24
N PHE A 38 -10.21 1.31 9.59
CA PHE A 38 -10.94 0.19 8.99
C PHE A 38 -12.45 0.35 9.17
N ASP A 39 -13.19 -0.06 8.15
CA ASP A 39 -14.66 0.01 8.06
C ASP A 39 -15.26 1.43 8.01
N ARG A 40 -14.43 2.47 8.12
CA ARG A 40 -14.85 3.88 8.02
C ARG A 40 -14.25 4.58 6.80
N THR A 41 -12.93 4.60 6.68
CA THR A 41 -12.25 5.24 5.54
C THR A 41 -11.98 4.26 4.41
N GLY A 42 -12.10 2.95 4.68
CA GLY A 42 -12.00 1.90 3.70
C GLY A 42 -12.07 0.50 4.33
N LYS A 43 -12.32 -0.51 3.48
CA LYS A 43 -12.34 -1.93 3.88
C LYS A 43 -11.28 -2.77 3.17
N ARG A 44 -10.57 -2.23 2.18
CA ARG A 44 -9.61 -2.98 1.36
C ARG A 44 -8.20 -2.50 1.62
N MET A 45 -7.22 -3.34 1.35
CA MET A 45 -5.83 -2.92 1.19
C MET A 45 -5.47 -2.94 -0.28
N PHE A 46 -4.51 -2.10 -0.65
CA PHE A 46 -3.99 -2.04 -2.01
C PHE A 46 -2.48 -2.14 -1.99
N CYS A 47 -1.92 -2.62 -3.09
CA CYS A 47 -0.50 -2.46 -3.33
C CYS A 47 -0.17 -2.37 -4.81
N SER A 48 0.88 -1.64 -5.14
CA SER A 48 1.42 -1.50 -6.49
C SER A 48 2.90 -1.87 -6.48
N THR A 49 3.38 -2.46 -7.57
CA THR A 49 4.77 -2.88 -7.75
C THR A 49 5.31 -2.38 -9.08
N ASP A 50 6.61 -2.54 -9.31
CA ASP A 50 7.33 -2.25 -10.57
C ASP A 50 6.76 -2.98 -11.81
N LYS A 51 5.84 -3.92 -11.60
CA LYS A 51 5.12 -4.64 -12.65
C LYS A 51 3.90 -3.89 -13.21
N ASN A 52 3.66 -2.64 -12.80
CA ASN A 52 2.51 -1.82 -13.21
C ASN A 52 1.14 -2.45 -12.92
N VAL A 53 1.06 -3.35 -11.94
CA VAL A 53 -0.20 -3.99 -11.53
C VAL A 53 -0.61 -3.46 -10.17
N LEU A 54 -1.83 -2.92 -10.11
CA LEU A 54 -2.51 -2.66 -8.84
C LEU A 54 -3.14 -3.95 -8.34
N ARG A 55 -2.81 -4.33 -7.10
CA ARG A 55 -3.35 -5.48 -6.40
C ARG A 55 -4.19 -5.04 -5.23
N THR A 56 -5.11 -5.90 -4.82
CA THR A 56 -6.10 -5.63 -3.78
C THR A 56 -6.28 -6.84 -2.87
N ASP A 57 -6.57 -6.56 -1.60
CA ASP A 57 -6.98 -7.54 -0.61
C ASP A 57 -8.23 -7.03 0.13
N LEU A 58 -9.09 -7.97 0.54
CA LEU A 58 -10.33 -7.65 1.24
C LEU A 58 -10.12 -7.23 2.70
N ASN A 59 -8.88 -7.27 3.19
CA ASN A 59 -8.47 -6.92 4.54
C ASN A 59 -9.33 -7.61 5.62
N PRO A 60 -9.42 -8.96 5.61
CA PRO A 60 -10.27 -9.69 6.54
C PRO A 60 -9.87 -9.51 8.01
N SER A 61 -8.62 -9.12 8.27
CA SER A 61 -8.09 -8.83 9.60
C SER A 61 -8.36 -7.40 10.07
N GLY A 62 -8.88 -6.52 9.22
CA GLY A 62 -9.14 -5.12 9.56
C GLY A 62 -7.86 -4.30 9.82
N SER A 63 -6.75 -4.64 9.17
CA SER A 63 -5.47 -3.94 9.33
C SER A 63 -5.53 -2.51 8.83
N THR A 64 -4.94 -1.59 9.57
CA THR A 64 -4.68 -0.19 9.16
C THR A 64 -3.20 0.04 8.84
N ILE A 65 -2.40 -1.03 8.87
CA ILE A 65 -0.98 -1.04 8.53
C ILE A 65 -0.88 -1.38 7.04
N PRO A 66 -0.32 -0.50 6.20
CA PRO A 66 -0.20 -0.80 4.78
C PRO A 66 0.76 -1.98 4.53
N PRO A 67 0.48 -2.81 3.51
CA PRO A 67 1.25 -4.01 3.23
C PRO A 67 2.64 -3.69 2.68
N GLU A 68 3.63 -4.47 3.09
CA GLU A 68 4.98 -4.50 2.53
C GLU A 68 5.07 -5.43 1.31
N ALA A 69 6.26 -5.57 0.72
CA ALA A 69 6.48 -6.31 -0.53
C ALA A 69 6.00 -7.76 -0.46
N GLU A 70 6.30 -8.45 0.64
CA GLU A 70 5.98 -9.86 0.85
C GLU A 70 4.46 -10.07 0.91
N GLN A 71 3.75 -9.21 1.64
CA GLN A 71 2.28 -9.27 1.75
C GLN A 71 1.62 -8.92 0.42
N CYS A 72 2.18 -7.93 -0.29
CA CYS A 72 1.69 -7.50 -1.59
C CYS A 72 1.71 -8.62 -2.65
N ALA A 73 2.69 -9.53 -2.60
CA ALA A 73 2.77 -10.66 -3.52
C ALA A 73 1.58 -11.62 -3.41
N GLY A 74 0.94 -11.70 -2.24
CA GLY A 74 -0.24 -12.53 -1.99
C GLY A 74 -1.56 -11.91 -2.42
N PHE A 75 -1.60 -10.62 -2.72
CA PHE A 75 -2.83 -9.92 -3.09
C PHE A 75 -3.27 -10.29 -4.51
N GLY A 76 -4.58 -10.33 -4.74
CA GLY A 76 -5.17 -10.53 -6.06
C GLY A 76 -4.99 -9.29 -6.94
N ALA A 77 -4.74 -9.46 -8.23
CA ALA A 77 -4.75 -8.35 -9.18
C ALA A 77 -6.14 -7.70 -9.21
N LEU A 78 -6.20 -6.37 -9.16
CA LEU A 78 -7.44 -5.64 -9.33
C LEU A 78 -7.90 -5.83 -10.79
N ARG A 79 -9.10 -6.40 -10.97
CA ARG A 79 -9.77 -6.53 -12.26
C ARG A 79 -10.76 -5.40 -12.47
#